data_AF-A0A413QP48-F1
#
_entry.id   AF-A0A413QP48-F1
#
_cell.length_a   1.000
_cell.length_b   1.000
_cell.length_c   1.000
_cell.angle_alpha   90.00
_cell.angle_beta   90.00
_cell.angle_gamma   90.00
#
_symmetry.space_group_name_H-M   'P 1'
#
loop_
_entity.id
_entity.type
_entity.pdbx_description
1 polymer ?
#
loop_
_entity_poly.entity_id
_entity_poly.type
_entity_poly.pdbx_seq_one_letter_code
_entity_poly.pdbx_strand_id
1 'polypeptide(L)'
;MSKDCTIQDVFHHFYSSFESTHDISPTQRKAAYHIMNCKTGAFGVNVSVCEDCGCISVHYNSCRDRCCPMCQEFPKEKWVDARREDILDAPYFHVVFTVPEELNPIIYSN
;
A
#
# COMPACT_ATOMS: atom_id res chain seq x y z
N MET A 1 -3.02 20.79 -11.45
CA MET A 1 -2.41 19.65 -10.72
C MET A 1 -1.72 18.80 -11.76
N SER A 2 -0.40 18.62 -11.66
CA SER A 2 0.34 17.71 -12.56
C SER A 2 -0.38 16.38 -12.56
N LYS A 3 -0.65 15.82 -13.74
CA LYS A 3 -1.35 14.55 -13.88
C LYS A 3 -0.32 13.45 -13.67
N ASP A 4 0.15 13.34 -12.43
CA ASP A 4 1.15 12.36 -12.06
C ASP A 4 0.53 10.98 -12.18
N CYS A 5 1.19 10.10 -12.95
CA CYS A 5 0.76 8.73 -13.17
C CYS A 5 0.76 7.99 -11.82
N THR A 6 -0.40 7.51 -11.37
CA THR A 6 -0.50 6.74 -10.14
C THR A 6 -0.20 5.26 -10.40
N ILE A 7 0.12 4.51 -9.34
CA ILE A 7 0.25 3.05 -9.46
C ILE A 7 -1.07 2.42 -9.93
N GLN A 8 -2.22 2.96 -9.54
CA GLN A 8 -3.51 2.50 -10.03
C GLN A 8 -3.63 2.67 -11.56
N ASP A 9 -3.16 3.79 -12.11
CA ASP A 9 -3.13 4.02 -13.56
C ASP A 9 -2.22 3.02 -14.29
N VAL A 10 -1.06 2.70 -13.72
CA VAL A 10 -0.15 1.67 -14.26
C VAL A 10 -0.85 0.30 -14.30
N PHE A 11 -1.53 -0.09 -13.22
CA PHE A 11 -2.27 -1.35 -13.22
C PHE A 11 -3.40 -1.34 -14.25
N HIS A 12 -4.17 -0.26 -14.36
CA HIS A 12 -5.23 -0.16 -15.37
C HIS A 12 -4.72 -0.28 -16.80
N HIS A 13 -3.54 0.27 -17.10
CA HIS A 13 -3.00 0.29 -18.45
C HIS A 13 -2.29 -1.03 -18.83
N PHE A 14 -1.54 -1.63 -17.89
CA PHE A 14 -0.62 -2.72 -18.22
C PHE A 14 -1.00 -4.10 -17.65
N TYR A 15 -1.86 -4.18 -16.63
CA TYR A 15 -2.10 -5.44 -15.91
C TYR A 15 -2.72 -6.52 -16.81
N SER A 16 -3.61 -6.16 -17.75
CA SER A 16 -4.24 -7.14 -18.66
C SER A 16 -3.23 -7.85 -19.57
N SER A 17 -2.27 -7.10 -20.12
CA SER A 17 -1.18 -7.68 -20.93
C SER A 17 -0.18 -8.47 -20.09
N PHE A 18 0.04 -8.05 -18.84
CA PHE A 18 0.90 -8.77 -17.92
C PHE A 18 0.27 -10.13 -17.54
N GLU A 19 -1.02 -10.13 -17.22
CA GLU A 19 -1.80 -11.32 -16.85
C GLU A 19 -1.94 -12.35 -17.98
N SER A 20 -1.91 -11.91 -19.25
CA SER A 20 -1.96 -12.85 -20.40
C SER A 20 -0.62 -13.54 -20.69
N THR A 21 0.48 -13.02 -20.17
CA THR A 21 1.85 -13.50 -20.46
C THR A 21 2.54 -14.16 -19.27
N HIS A 22 1.95 -14.08 -18.08
CA HIS A 22 2.54 -14.58 -16.84
C HIS A 22 1.53 -15.42 -16.03
N ASP A 23 2.02 -16.47 -15.38
CA ASP A 23 1.25 -17.22 -14.40
C ASP A 23 1.12 -16.43 -13.09
N ILE A 24 -0.08 -15.94 -12.81
CA ILE A 24 -0.37 -15.11 -11.64
C ILE A 24 -1.11 -15.95 -10.59
N SER A 25 -0.56 -15.98 -9.36
CA SER A 25 -1.21 -16.64 -8.22
C SER A 25 -2.56 -15.99 -7.86
N PRO A 26 -3.48 -16.73 -7.22
CA PRO A 26 -4.76 -16.15 -6.77
C PRO A 26 -4.59 -14.91 -5.89
N THR A 27 -3.57 -14.88 -5.02
CA THR A 27 -3.28 -13.75 -4.14
C THR A 27 -2.83 -12.51 -4.91
N GLN A 28 -2.00 -12.68 -5.94
CA GLN A 28 -1.57 -11.56 -6.80
C GLN A 28 -2.74 -11.01 -7.62
N ARG A 29 -3.60 -11.88 -8.18
CA ARG A 29 -4.80 -11.47 -8.93
C ARG A 29 -5.77 -10.67 -8.05
N LYS A 30 -5.98 -11.13 -6.82
CA LYS A 30 -6.76 -10.40 -5.81
C LYS A 30 -6.16 -9.02 -5.50
N ALA A 31 -4.85 -8.94 -5.28
CA ALA A 31 -4.18 -7.68 -5.03
C ALA A 31 -4.32 -6.70 -6.23
N ALA A 32 -4.15 -7.18 -7.46
CA ALA A 32 -4.32 -6.38 -8.65
C ALA A 32 -5.76 -5.84 -8.80
N TYR A 33 -6.77 -6.70 -8.59
CA TYR A 33 -8.17 -6.28 -8.58
C TYR A 33 -8.42 -5.20 -7.51
N HIS A 34 -7.90 -5.39 -6.30
CA HIS A 34 -8.02 -4.42 -5.22
C HIS A 34 -7.32 -3.09 -5.52
N ILE A 35 -6.14 -3.11 -6.14
CA ILE A 35 -5.41 -1.89 -6.54
C ILE A 35 -6.19 -1.13 -7.60
N MET A 36 -6.64 -1.80 -8.66
CA MET A 36 -7.41 -1.18 -9.76
C MET A 36 -8.75 -0.60 -9.29
N ASN A 37 -9.39 -1.19 -8.27
CA ASN A 37 -10.72 -0.78 -7.85
C ASN A 37 -10.73 0.05 -6.55
N CYS A 38 -9.56 0.38 -5.99
CA CYS A 38 -9.49 1.14 -4.75
C CYS A 38 -10.04 2.55 -4.98
N LYS A 39 -10.91 3.03 -4.08
CA LYS A 39 -11.51 4.38 -4.14
C LYS A 39 -12.33 4.68 -5.40
N THR A 40 -12.78 3.65 -6.14
CA THR A 40 -13.66 3.83 -7.31
C THR A 40 -15.15 3.62 -7.00
N GLY A 41 -15.48 3.16 -5.79
CA GLY A 41 -16.85 2.78 -5.39
C GLY A 41 -17.18 1.30 -5.53
N ALA A 42 -16.30 0.51 -6.15
CA ALA A 42 -16.43 -0.94 -6.21
C ALA A 42 -16.53 -1.61 -4.81
N PHE A 43 -15.98 -0.97 -3.77
CA PHE A 43 -16.02 -1.44 -2.37
C PHE A 43 -17.05 -0.68 -1.52
N GLY A 44 -18.05 -0.10 -2.17
CA GLY A 44 -19.07 0.72 -1.53
C GLY A 44 -18.63 2.17 -1.32
N VAL A 45 -19.56 2.95 -0.78
CA VAL A 45 -19.39 4.38 -0.51
C VAL A 45 -19.94 4.71 0.87
N ASN A 46 -19.35 5.71 1.51
CA ASN A 46 -19.92 6.38 2.66
C ASN A 46 -20.41 7.76 2.24
N VAL A 47 -21.57 8.16 2.73
CA VAL A 47 -22.12 9.49 2.46
C VAL A 47 -22.15 10.25 3.78
N SER A 48 -21.54 11.43 3.80
CA SER A 48 -21.58 12.35 4.93
C SER A 48 -22.38 13.59 4.55
N VAL A 49 -23.23 14.05 5.45
CA VAL A 49 -23.99 15.29 5.29
C VAL A 49 -23.49 16.27 6.34
N CYS A 50 -23.13 17.48 5.93
CA CYS A 50 -22.79 18.54 6.87
C CYS A 50 -24.06 19.00 7.60
N GLU A 51 -24.03 19.01 8.93
CA GLU A 51 -25.18 19.39 9.76
C GLU A 51 -25.50 20.89 9.65
N ASP A 52 -24.50 21.74 9.39
CA ASP A 52 -24.66 23.19 9.32
C ASP A 52 -25.22 23.68 7.98
N CYS A 53 -24.75 23.12 6.86
CA CYS A 53 -25.09 23.61 5.51
C CYS A 53 -25.81 22.58 4.63
N GLY A 54 -26.01 21.34 5.12
CA GLY A 54 -26.64 20.26 4.37
C GLY A 54 -25.80 19.72 3.20
N CYS A 55 -24.56 20.18 3.02
CA CYS A 55 -23.71 19.73 1.92
C CYS A 55 -23.42 18.23 2.03
N ILE A 56 -23.59 17.52 0.92
CA ILE A 56 -23.39 16.07 0.83
C ILE A 56 -22.01 15.79 0.24
N SER A 57 -21.23 14.95 0.90
CA SER A 57 -19.96 14.43 0.39
C SER A 57 -20.01 12.92 0.28
N VAL A 58 -19.61 12.39 -0.87
CA VAL A 58 -19.52 10.95 -1.14
C VAL A 58 -18.06 10.53 -1.03
N HIS A 59 -17.80 9.59 -0.14
CA HIS A 59 -16.48 9.03 0.12
C HIS A 59 -16.43 7.61 -0.42
N TYR A 60 -15.59 7.40 -1.44
CA TYR A 60 -15.35 6.05 -1.95
C TYR A 60 -14.53 5.23 -0.95
N ASN A 61 -14.96 4.00 -0.69
CA ASN A 61 -14.28 3.14 0.25
C ASN A 61 -12.95 2.61 -0.31
N SER A 62 -11.97 2.49 0.58
CA SER A 62 -10.68 1.84 0.29
C SER A 62 -10.86 0.32 0.19
N CYS A 63 -10.04 -0.35 -0.61
CA CYS A 63 -10.03 -1.81 -0.68
C CYS A 63 -9.44 -2.50 0.58
N ARG A 64 -8.68 -1.76 1.40
CA ARG A 64 -8.00 -2.23 2.63
C ARG A 64 -7.01 -3.38 2.40
N ASP A 65 -6.54 -3.57 1.18
CA ASP A 65 -5.51 -4.57 0.87
C ASP A 65 -4.13 -4.09 1.35
N ARG A 66 -3.34 -5.00 1.93
CA ARG A 66 -1.97 -4.74 2.40
C ARG A 66 -0.99 -4.42 1.27
N CYS A 67 -1.30 -4.84 0.04
CA CYS A 67 -0.49 -4.58 -1.15
C CYS A 67 -0.90 -3.29 -1.87
N CYS A 68 -2.02 -2.66 -1.50
CA CYS A 68 -2.49 -1.45 -2.17
C CYS A 68 -1.72 -0.21 -1.68
N PRO A 69 -0.94 0.46 -2.54
CA PRO A 69 -0.11 1.59 -2.11
C PRO A 69 -0.96 2.75 -1.58
N MET A 70 -2.11 3.01 -2.19
CA MET A 70 -3.06 4.04 -1.72
C MET A 70 -3.61 3.74 -0.32
N CYS A 71 -3.83 2.47 0.02
CA CYS A 71 -4.29 2.08 1.36
C CYS A 71 -3.16 2.10 2.38
N GLN A 72 -1.93 1.79 1.96
CA GLN A 72 -0.77 1.69 2.85
C GLN A 72 -0.02 3.01 3.03
N GLU A 73 -0.30 4.04 2.23
CA GLU A 73 0.32 5.37 2.35
C GLU A 73 0.23 5.93 3.76
N PHE A 74 -0.97 6.02 4.31
CA PHE A 74 -1.19 6.60 5.62
C PHE A 74 -0.67 5.74 6.79
N PRO A 75 -0.86 4.40 6.82
CA PRO A 75 -0.17 3.54 7.77
C PRO A 75 1.35 3.67 7.73
N LYS A 76 1.95 3.77 6.54
CA LYS A 76 3.38 3.99 6.32
C LYS A 76 3.81 5.32 6.95
N GLU A 77 3.12 6.41 6.64
CA GLU A 77 3.44 7.74 7.20
C GLU A 77 3.33 7.75 8.73
N LYS A 78 2.25 7.20 9.29
CA LYS A 78 2.10 7.06 10.74
C LYS A 78 3.23 6.28 11.37
N TRP A 79 3.66 5.18 10.75
CA TRP A 79 4.77 4.39 11.24
C TRP A 79 6.09 5.15 11.17
N VAL A 80 6.33 5.87 10.06
CA VAL A 80 7.52 6.73 9.89
C VAL A 80 7.55 7.78 10.99
N ASP A 81 6.46 8.51 11.20
CA ASP A 81 6.39 9.54 12.24
C ASP A 81 6.62 8.98 13.64
N ALA A 82 6.03 7.83 13.96
CA ALA A 82 6.28 7.16 15.24
C ALA A 82 7.74 6.73 15.43
N ARG A 83 8.46 6.41 14.34
CA ARG A 83 9.89 6.06 14.40
C ARG A 83 10.79 7.28 14.41
N ARG A 84 10.34 8.43 13.89
CA ARG A 84 11.14 9.66 13.88
C ARG A 84 11.49 10.16 15.27
N GLU A 85 10.62 9.92 16.24
CA GLU A 85 10.88 10.25 17.66
C GLU A 85 11.98 9.38 18.28
N ASP A 86 12.19 8.16 17.75
CA ASP A 86 13.22 7.23 18.21
C ASP A 86 14.61 7.50 17.57
N ILE A 87 14.69 8.46 16.63
CA ILE A 87 15.93 8.80 15.93
C ILE A 87 16.77 9.72 16.81
N LEU A 88 17.97 9.27 17.15
CA LEU A 88 18.96 10.07 17.87
C LEU A 88 19.57 11.11 16.94
N ASP A 89 19.86 12.30 17.44
CA ASP A 89 20.64 13.30 16.70
C ASP A 89 22.14 12.94 16.74
N ALA A 90 22.50 11.91 15.97
CA ALA A 90 23.85 11.38 15.86
C ALA A 90 24.11 10.80 14.46
N PRO A 91 25.38 10.64 14.04
CA PRO A 91 25.70 9.98 12.78
C PRO A 91 25.21 8.53 12.75
N TYR A 92 24.43 8.18 11.73
CA TYR A 92 23.99 6.81 11.46
C TYR A 92 24.89 6.14 10.44
N PHE A 93 25.29 4.89 10.72
CA PHE A 93 26.04 4.05 9.79
C PHE A 93 25.28 2.74 9.59
N HIS A 94 24.92 2.42 8.34
CA HIS A 94 24.34 1.12 8.01
C HIS A 94 25.49 0.13 7.76
N VAL A 95 25.60 -0.89 8.61
CA VAL A 95 26.58 -1.97 8.45
C VAL A 95 25.86 -3.20 7.93
N VAL A 96 26.31 -3.72 6.79
CA VAL A 96 25.85 -5.00 6.25
C VAL A 96 27.00 -5.99 6.40
N PHE A 97 26.71 -7.15 6.99
CA PHE A 97 27.68 -8.24 7.14
C PHE A 97 26.99 -9.57 6.88
N THR A 98 27.76 -10.56 6.41
CA THR A 98 27.28 -11.93 6.22
C THR A 98 27.31 -12.66 7.55
N VAL A 99 26.19 -13.28 7.92
CA VAL A 99 26.12 -14.11 9.12
C VAL A 99 26.71 -15.51 8.81
N PRO A 100 27.49 -16.13 9.72
CA PRO A 100 27.96 -17.50 9.54
C PRO A 100 26.82 -18.51 9.37
N GLU A 101 27.02 -19.49 8.49
CA GLU A 101 26.01 -20.48 8.12
C GLU A 101 25.53 -21.30 9.32
N GLU A 102 26.40 -21.54 10.30
CA GLU A 102 26.12 -22.31 11.51
C GLU A 102 24.99 -21.71 12.36
N LEU A 103 24.69 -20.42 12.17
CA LEU A 103 23.61 -19.71 12.88
C LEU A 103 22.26 -19.77 12.15
N ASN A 104 22.21 -20.26 10.91
CA ASN A 104 20.97 -20.37 10.14
C ASN A 104 19.84 -21.12 10.89
N PRO A 105 20.08 -22.26 11.58
CA PRO A 105 19.02 -22.96 12.29
C PRO A 105 18.33 -22.12 13.38
N ILE A 106 19.06 -21.22 14.03
CA ILE A 106 18.52 -20.32 15.06
C ILE A 106 17.76 -19.16 14.40
N ILE A 107 18.30 -18.60 13.31
CA ILE A 107 17.69 -17.47 12.62
C ILE A 107 16.33 -17.84 12.01
N TYR A 108 16.22 -19.04 11.43
CA TYR A 108 15.00 -19.53 10.80
C TYR A 108 14.01 -20.19 11.77
N SER A 109 14.21 -20.07 13.09
CA SER A 109 13.30 -20.67 14.08
C SER A 109 12.10 -19.78 14.47
N ASN A 110 11.89 -18.63 13.82
CA ASN A 110 10.78 -17.71 14.06
C ASN A 110 9.69 -17.80 12.99
#